data_AF-A0A9D8B2P3-F1
#
_entry.id   AF-A0A9D8B2P3-F1
#
_cell.length_a   1.000
_cell.length_b   1.000
_cell.length_c   1.000
_cell.angle_alpha   90.00
_cell.angle_beta   90.00
_cell.angle_gamma   90.00
#
_symmetry.space_group_name_H-M   'P 1'
#
loop_
_entity.id
_entity.type
_entity.pdbx_description
1 polymer ?
#
loop_
_entity_poly.entity_id
_entity_poly.type
_entity_poly.pdbx_seq_one_letter_code
_entity_poly.pdbx_strand_id
1 'polypeptide(L)'
;MKRKTPTRAPARRSSDPTRRCGLCGSTTKHLTRTDCCGNWICDDEANYVLFSFARNSCHRNHDRYTLCSSHHHERHPGRWQDCEKCRKNFQTEMYVWYGTNEYNFEKLENPPKFEPTLCDTCGRVIHLGTDGWVRHPGGKYSCERCGDKQMRQLMRQERAPKEKSKR
;
A
#
# COMPACT_ATOMS: atom_id res chain seq x y z
N MET A 1 16.53 52.44 -3.26
CA MET A 1 15.84 51.16 -3.55
C MET A 1 16.53 50.47 -4.72
N LYS A 2 16.93 49.20 -4.56
CA LYS A 2 16.95 48.14 -5.59
C LYS A 2 17.59 46.89 -4.97
N ARG A 3 16.75 46.02 -4.41
CA ARG A 3 17.14 44.69 -3.90
C ARG A 3 17.48 43.82 -5.10
N LYS A 4 18.69 43.25 -5.12
CA LYS A 4 19.09 42.25 -6.12
C LYS A 4 18.33 40.96 -5.83
N THR A 5 17.52 40.51 -6.78
CA THR A 5 16.85 39.21 -6.76
C THR A 5 17.88 38.08 -6.93
N PRO A 6 17.81 37.00 -6.14
CA PRO A 6 18.68 35.85 -6.36
C PRO A 6 18.19 35.07 -7.58
N THR A 7 19.07 34.92 -8.57
CA THR A 7 18.84 34.12 -9.77
C THR A 7 18.66 32.66 -9.37
N ARG A 8 17.47 32.10 -9.62
CA ARG A 8 17.15 30.70 -9.36
C ARG A 8 18.00 29.82 -10.28
N ALA A 9 18.89 29.02 -9.70
CA ALA A 9 19.70 28.07 -10.46
C ALA A 9 18.80 27.11 -11.25
N PRO A 10 19.12 26.80 -12.53
CA PRO A 10 18.35 25.84 -13.30
C PRO A 10 18.47 24.46 -12.64
N ALA A 11 17.34 23.80 -12.42
CA ALA A 11 17.30 22.41 -11.98
C ALA A 11 18.10 21.55 -12.97
N ARG A 12 19.17 20.90 -12.50
CA ARG A 12 19.99 19.99 -13.30
C ARG A 12 19.11 18.84 -13.78
N ARG A 13 18.74 18.84 -15.07
CA ARG A 13 18.26 17.64 -15.76
C ARG A 13 19.46 16.77 -16.07
N SER A 14 19.72 15.74 -15.27
CA SER A 14 20.60 14.64 -15.66
C SER A 14 19.76 13.60 -16.39
N SER A 15 19.50 13.81 -17.68
CA SER A 15 18.95 12.78 -18.56
C SER A 15 20.11 11.89 -19.05
N ASP A 16 20.56 11.00 -18.18
CA ASP A 16 21.30 9.81 -18.58
C ASP A 16 20.28 8.87 -19.25
N PRO A 17 20.41 8.56 -20.56
CA PRO A 17 19.41 7.77 -21.31
C PRO A 17 19.24 6.33 -20.80
N THR A 18 20.07 5.90 -19.83
CA THR A 18 19.96 4.60 -19.17
C THR A 18 19.10 4.62 -17.90
N ARG A 19 18.82 5.80 -17.32
CA ARG A 19 18.04 5.91 -16.08
C ARG A 19 16.56 6.09 -16.39
N ARG A 20 15.81 5.00 -16.22
CA ARG A 20 14.33 4.96 -16.30
C ARG A 20 13.77 4.30 -15.05
N CYS A 21 12.56 4.68 -14.67
CA CYS A 21 11.81 3.95 -13.66
C CYS A 21 11.52 2.53 -14.16
N GLY A 22 11.91 1.51 -13.40
CA GLY A 22 11.64 0.13 -13.79
C GLY A 22 10.18 -0.31 -13.65
N LEU A 23 9.31 0.49 -13.01
CA LEU A 23 7.87 0.20 -12.92
C LEU A 23 7.08 0.90 -14.03
N CYS A 24 7.18 2.22 -14.15
CA CYS A 24 6.38 2.99 -15.13
C CYS A 24 7.15 3.34 -16.41
N GLY A 25 8.44 3.03 -16.50
CA GLY A 25 9.27 3.33 -17.68
C GLY A 25 9.65 4.80 -17.85
N SER A 26 9.18 5.70 -16.99
CA SER A 26 9.43 7.14 -17.13
C SER A 26 10.92 7.47 -17.05
N THR A 27 11.39 8.27 -18.01
CA THR A 27 12.73 8.88 -18.07
C THR A 27 12.71 10.37 -17.69
N THR A 28 11.52 10.95 -17.49
CA THR A 28 11.33 12.40 -17.30
C THR A 28 11.06 12.77 -15.84
N LYS A 29 10.57 11.84 -15.03
CA LYS A 29 10.34 12.03 -13.59
C LYS A 29 11.67 11.97 -12.82
N HIS A 30 11.68 12.57 -11.62
CA HIS A 30 12.80 12.39 -10.68
C HIS A 30 12.90 10.91 -10.30
N LEU A 31 14.12 10.37 -10.27
CA LEU A 31 14.38 8.96 -10.00
C LEU A 31 15.28 8.82 -8.78
N THR A 32 14.97 7.83 -7.94
CA THR A 32 15.79 7.37 -6.83
C THR A 32 16.06 5.86 -6.98
N ARG A 33 16.93 5.31 -6.14
CA ARG A 33 17.12 3.85 -6.02
C ARG A 33 16.39 3.33 -4.80
N THR A 34 15.73 2.19 -4.94
CA THR A 34 15.11 1.49 -3.81
C THR A 34 16.18 0.90 -2.90
N ASP A 35 16.02 1.01 -1.58
CA ASP A 35 16.94 0.40 -0.62
C ASP A 35 16.86 -1.13 -0.63
N CYS A 36 15.67 -1.69 -0.87
CA CYS A 36 15.41 -3.13 -0.79
C CYS A 36 16.00 -3.95 -1.95
N CYS A 37 15.93 -3.46 -3.19
CA CYS A 37 16.36 -4.20 -4.39
C CYS A 37 17.27 -3.41 -5.35
N GLY A 38 17.65 -2.18 -4.99
CA GLY A 38 18.58 -1.36 -5.79
C GLY A 38 18.06 -0.86 -7.14
N ASN A 39 16.79 -1.06 -7.46
CA ASN A 39 16.20 -0.67 -8.74
C ASN A 39 15.93 0.84 -8.82
N TRP A 40 16.06 1.40 -10.04
CA TRP A 40 15.67 2.78 -10.31
C TRP A 40 14.15 2.91 -10.33
N ILE A 41 13.63 3.87 -9.56
CA ILE A 41 12.18 4.09 -9.39
C ILE A 41 11.87 5.58 -9.31
N CYS A 42 10.65 5.98 -9.67
CA CYS A 42 10.23 7.38 -9.52
C CYS A 42 10.20 7.79 -8.06
N ASP A 43 10.87 8.90 -7.75
CA ASP A 43 10.86 9.56 -6.46
C ASP A 43 9.73 10.61 -6.44
N ASP A 44 8.50 10.12 -6.31
CA ASP A 44 7.28 10.91 -6.38
C ASP A 44 6.43 10.83 -5.10
N GLU A 45 7.02 10.35 -4.01
CA GLU A 45 6.34 10.19 -2.72
C GLU A 45 5.85 11.52 -2.14
N ALA A 46 6.64 12.60 -2.29
CA ALA A 46 6.26 13.94 -1.86
C ALA A 46 5.02 14.51 -2.56
N ASN A 47 4.62 13.93 -3.71
CA ASN A 47 3.42 14.34 -4.44
C ASN A 47 2.16 13.58 -3.97
N TYR A 48 2.30 12.63 -3.04
CA TYR A 48 1.18 11.87 -2.53
C TYR A 48 0.36 12.71 -1.55
N VAL A 49 -0.94 12.85 -1.84
CA VAL A 49 -1.89 13.51 -0.93
C VAL A 49 -2.43 12.48 0.06
N LEU A 50 -2.27 12.75 1.36
CA LEU A 50 -2.76 11.88 2.42
C LEU A 50 -4.28 11.65 2.27
N PHE A 51 -4.73 10.42 2.49
CA PHE A 51 -6.12 9.96 2.29
C PHE A 51 -6.66 10.03 0.84
N SER A 52 -5.82 10.30 -0.17
CA SER A 52 -6.24 10.22 -1.58
C SER A 52 -6.36 8.78 -2.11
N PHE A 53 -5.65 7.83 -1.47
CA PHE A 53 -5.51 6.44 -1.94
C PHE A 53 -4.98 6.33 -3.39
N ALA A 54 -4.34 7.38 -3.88
CA ALA A 54 -3.80 7.43 -5.23
C ALA A 54 -2.63 6.45 -5.38
N ARG A 55 -2.64 5.68 -6.48
CA ARG A 55 -1.57 4.76 -6.87
C ARG A 55 -0.59 5.39 -7.87
N ASN A 56 -0.49 6.72 -7.85
CA ASN A 56 0.32 7.47 -8.82
C ASN A 56 1.80 7.60 -8.42
N SER A 57 2.20 7.09 -7.26
CA SER A 57 3.57 7.13 -6.77
C SER A 57 4.24 5.76 -6.82
N CYS A 58 5.27 5.61 -7.66
CA CYS A 58 5.95 4.34 -7.87
C CYS A 58 6.70 3.90 -6.61
N HIS A 59 7.55 4.77 -6.05
CA HIS A 59 8.33 4.47 -4.84
C HIS A 59 7.41 4.08 -3.68
N ARG A 60 6.42 4.93 -3.41
CA ARG A 60 5.50 4.78 -2.29
C ARG A 60 4.60 3.54 -2.40
N ASN A 61 4.25 3.13 -3.62
CA ASN A 61 3.50 1.89 -3.85
C ASN A 61 4.40 0.66 -3.71
N HIS A 62 5.62 0.70 -4.26
CA HIS A 62 6.60 -0.36 -4.09
C HIS A 62 6.87 -0.60 -2.60
N ASP A 63 7.11 0.47 -1.85
CA ASP A 63 7.36 0.45 -0.42
C ASP A 63 6.22 -0.19 0.39
N ARG A 64 4.98 0.24 0.14
CA ARG A 64 3.83 -0.16 0.95
C ARG A 64 3.22 -1.50 0.56
N TYR A 65 3.30 -1.87 -0.71
CA TYR A 65 2.47 -2.93 -1.28
C TYR A 65 3.27 -4.12 -1.79
N THR A 66 4.57 -4.24 -1.49
CA THR A 66 5.38 -5.37 -1.97
C THR A 66 5.95 -6.20 -0.83
N LEU A 67 6.10 -7.51 -1.09
CA LEU A 67 6.87 -8.39 -0.20
C LEU A 67 8.35 -8.01 -0.18
N CYS A 68 8.89 -7.50 -1.29
CA CYS A 68 10.28 -7.04 -1.37
C CYS A 68 10.59 -5.95 -0.33
N SER A 69 9.79 -4.89 -0.27
CA SER A 69 9.99 -3.81 0.71
C SER A 69 9.68 -4.27 2.14
N SER A 70 8.61 -5.03 2.35
CA SER A 70 8.30 -5.56 3.69
C SER A 70 9.41 -6.47 4.22
N HIS A 71 9.96 -7.36 3.39
CA HIS A 71 11.07 -8.23 3.75
C HIS A 71 12.32 -7.45 4.17
N HIS A 72 12.63 -6.37 3.45
CA HIS A 72 13.74 -5.48 3.78
C HIS A 72 13.50 -4.73 5.10
N HIS A 73 12.31 -4.17 5.32
CA HIS A 73 11.96 -3.45 6.56
C HIS A 73 12.01 -4.33 7.80
N GLU A 74 11.54 -5.58 7.69
CA GLU A 74 11.63 -6.57 8.76
C GLU A 74 13.03 -7.20 8.90
N ARG A 75 13.97 -6.83 8.01
CA ARG A 75 15.37 -7.28 8.00
C ARG A 75 15.50 -8.80 8.00
N HIS A 76 14.65 -9.47 7.24
CA HIS A 76 14.74 -10.92 7.09
C HIS A 76 15.95 -11.30 6.21
N PRO A 77 16.67 -12.39 6.55
CA PRO A 77 17.77 -12.86 5.73
C PRO A 77 17.26 -13.54 4.45
N GLY A 78 18.12 -13.59 3.42
CA GLY A 78 17.85 -14.29 2.17
C GLY A 78 16.87 -13.57 1.24
N ARG A 79 16.31 -14.32 0.30
CA ARG A 79 15.32 -13.82 -0.67
C ARG A 79 13.93 -13.83 -0.06
N TRP A 80 13.13 -12.81 -0.39
CA TRP A 80 11.75 -12.71 0.11
C TRP A 80 10.84 -13.79 -0.46
N GLN A 81 11.12 -14.29 -1.67
CA GLN A 81 10.37 -15.38 -2.31
C GLN A 81 10.38 -16.66 -1.48
N ASP A 82 11.51 -16.97 -0.85
CA ASP A 82 11.74 -18.18 -0.06
C ASP A 82 11.56 -17.94 1.45
N CYS A 83 11.16 -16.73 1.85
CA CYS A 83 11.11 -16.35 3.25
C CYS A 83 9.82 -16.85 3.93
N GLU A 84 9.95 -17.89 4.77
CA GLU A 84 8.83 -18.40 5.56
C GLU A 84 8.21 -17.34 6.49
N LYS A 85 9.02 -16.41 7.01
CA LYS A 85 8.51 -15.34 7.88
C LYS A 85 7.58 -14.42 7.10
N CYS A 86 7.96 -14.01 5.89
CA CYS A 86 7.09 -13.25 4.99
C CYS A 86 5.81 -14.02 4.65
N ARG A 87 5.91 -15.35 4.44
CA ARG A 87 4.73 -16.19 4.18
C ARG A 87 3.73 -16.22 5.33
N LYS A 88 4.21 -16.18 6.58
CA LYS A 88 3.41 -16.27 7.81
C LYS A 88 2.91 -14.90 8.31
N ASN A 89 3.57 -13.80 7.96
CA ASN A 89 3.21 -12.46 8.43
C ASN A 89 1.91 -11.91 7.84
N PHE A 90 1.44 -12.48 6.72
CA PHE A 90 0.25 -11.99 6.01
C PHE A 90 -0.77 -13.11 5.84
N GLN A 91 -2.06 -12.73 5.80
CA GLN A 91 -3.09 -13.63 5.28
C GLN A 91 -2.74 -14.05 3.85
N THR A 92 -3.04 -15.30 3.48
CA THR A 92 -2.63 -15.87 2.18
C THR A 92 -3.02 -15.00 0.97
N GLU A 93 -4.25 -14.48 0.91
CA GLU A 93 -4.66 -13.58 -0.18
C GLU A 93 -3.77 -12.33 -0.27
N MET A 94 -3.48 -11.69 0.87
CA MET A 94 -2.60 -10.52 0.95
C MET A 94 -1.15 -10.86 0.58
N TYR A 95 -0.64 -11.99 1.07
CA TYR A 95 0.70 -12.49 0.74
C TYR A 95 0.84 -12.67 -0.78
N VAL A 96 -0.14 -13.32 -1.41
CA VAL A 96 -0.15 -13.53 -2.86
C VAL A 96 -0.17 -12.19 -3.58
N TRP A 97 -1.09 -11.29 -3.22
CA TRP A 97 -1.19 -9.99 -3.87
C TRP A 97 0.09 -9.15 -3.72
N TYR A 98 0.69 -9.08 -2.53
CA TYR A 98 1.98 -8.40 -2.29
C TYR A 98 3.15 -9.04 -3.05
N GLY A 99 3.08 -10.33 -3.37
CA GLY A 99 4.11 -11.04 -4.12
C GLY A 99 3.95 -10.97 -5.65
N THR A 100 2.76 -10.67 -6.17
CA THR A 100 2.46 -10.79 -7.60
C THR A 100 1.97 -9.50 -8.28
N ASN A 101 1.69 -8.45 -7.50
CA ASN A 101 1.18 -7.19 -8.06
C ASN A 101 2.19 -6.46 -8.97
N GLU A 102 1.72 -5.40 -9.60
CA GLU A 102 2.46 -4.57 -10.56
C GLU A 102 3.57 -3.70 -9.96
N TYR A 103 3.64 -3.58 -8.63
CA TYR A 103 4.66 -2.77 -7.95
C TYR A 103 5.93 -3.54 -7.66
N ASN A 104 5.94 -4.86 -7.88
CA ASN A 104 7.11 -5.69 -7.75
C ASN A 104 7.97 -5.68 -9.02
N PHE A 105 9.29 -5.59 -8.86
CA PHE A 105 10.24 -5.81 -9.94
C PHE A 105 10.45 -7.30 -10.25
N GLU A 106 10.36 -8.15 -9.23
CA GLU A 106 10.38 -9.62 -9.33
C GLU A 106 9.06 -10.15 -8.79
N LYS A 107 8.42 -11.12 -9.45
CA LYS A 107 7.15 -11.69 -9.00
C LYS A 107 7.35 -13.04 -8.32
N LEU A 108 6.44 -13.37 -7.41
CA LEU A 108 6.32 -14.70 -6.83
C LEU A 108 5.80 -15.66 -7.91
N GLU A 109 6.63 -16.61 -8.33
CA GLU A 109 6.32 -17.50 -9.46
C GLU A 109 5.21 -18.49 -9.15
N ASN A 110 5.22 -19.06 -7.95
CA ASN A 110 4.30 -20.12 -7.52
C ASN A 110 3.48 -19.66 -6.30
N PRO A 111 2.56 -18.69 -6.46
CA PRO A 111 1.76 -18.22 -5.34
C PRO A 111 0.83 -19.33 -4.82
N PRO A 112 0.68 -19.47 -3.49
CA PRO A 112 -0.27 -20.42 -2.91
C PRO A 112 -1.70 -20.07 -3.29
N LYS A 113 -2.53 -21.10 -3.51
CA LYS A 113 -3.98 -20.91 -3.69
C LYS A 113 -4.65 -20.46 -2.39
N PHE A 114 -5.74 -19.72 -2.51
CA PHE A 114 -6.57 -19.31 -1.38
C PHE A 114 -8.04 -19.23 -1.80
N GLU A 115 -8.92 -19.41 -0.81
CA GLU A 115 -10.34 -19.12 -0.98
C GLU A 115 -10.58 -17.61 -0.93
N PRO A 116 -11.41 -17.04 -1.82
CA PRO A 116 -11.70 -15.62 -1.82
C PRO A 116 -12.24 -15.14 -0.47
N THR A 117 -11.76 -13.99 0.01
CA THR A 117 -12.33 -13.39 1.21
C THR A 117 -13.73 -12.84 0.92
N LEU A 118 -14.70 -13.19 1.77
CA LEU A 118 -16.08 -12.74 1.66
C LEU A 118 -16.43 -11.77 2.79
N CYS A 119 -17.34 -10.84 2.51
CA CYS A 119 -17.95 -10.00 3.53
C CYS A 119 -18.91 -10.83 4.38
N ASP A 120 -18.66 -10.92 5.69
CA ASP A 120 -19.51 -11.63 6.65
C ASP A 120 -20.95 -11.10 6.73
N THR A 121 -21.19 -9.85 6.30
CA THR A 121 -22.53 -9.24 6.36
C THR A 121 -23.35 -9.44 5.09
N CYS A 122 -22.73 -9.40 3.92
CA CYS A 122 -23.46 -9.39 2.64
C CYS A 122 -22.96 -10.40 1.60
N GLY A 123 -21.97 -11.23 1.94
CA GLY A 123 -21.48 -12.32 1.10
C GLY A 123 -20.67 -11.92 -0.13
N ARG A 124 -20.51 -10.62 -0.44
CA ARG A 124 -19.71 -10.20 -1.59
C ARG A 124 -18.23 -10.57 -1.41
N VAL A 125 -17.56 -10.85 -2.51
CA VAL A 125 -16.09 -10.94 -2.56
C VAL A 125 -15.47 -9.60 -2.20
N ILE A 126 -14.40 -9.65 -1.40
CA ILE A 126 -13.53 -8.55 -1.03
C ILE A 126 -12.13 -8.87 -1.56
N HIS A 127 -11.56 -7.99 -2.37
CA HIS A 127 -10.16 -8.11 -2.77
C HIS A 127 -9.26 -7.41 -1.74
N LEU A 128 -8.65 -8.17 -0.83
CA LEU A 128 -7.98 -7.58 0.34
C LEU A 128 -6.82 -6.65 -0.03
N GLY A 129 -6.16 -6.88 -1.17
CA GLY A 129 -5.06 -6.03 -1.64
C GLY A 129 -5.50 -4.68 -2.22
N THR A 130 -6.76 -4.55 -2.66
CA THR A 130 -7.21 -3.39 -3.45
C THR A 130 -8.43 -2.67 -2.90
N ASP A 131 -9.35 -3.39 -2.26
CA ASP A 131 -10.63 -2.87 -1.79
C ASP A 131 -10.53 -2.25 -0.39
N GLY A 132 -11.50 -1.39 -0.05
CA GLY A 132 -11.74 -0.97 1.33
C GLY A 132 -12.44 -2.07 2.14
N TRP A 133 -11.87 -2.43 3.29
CA TRP A 133 -12.42 -3.45 4.18
C TRP A 133 -12.10 -3.17 5.64
N VAL A 134 -12.89 -3.78 6.52
CA VAL A 134 -12.71 -3.77 7.97
C VAL A 134 -12.51 -5.20 8.43
N ARG A 135 -11.46 -5.44 9.23
CA ARG A 135 -11.24 -6.72 9.90
C ARG A 135 -11.79 -6.66 11.31
N HIS A 136 -12.56 -7.67 11.66
CA HIS A 136 -13.16 -7.85 12.97
C HIS A 136 -12.41 -8.91 13.78
N PRO A 137 -12.60 -8.94 15.12
CA PRO A 137 -12.14 -10.05 15.95
C PRO A 137 -12.61 -11.39 15.40
N GLY A 138 -11.78 -12.44 15.57
CA GLY A 138 -12.09 -13.78 15.07
C GLY A 138 -11.88 -13.99 13.57
N GLY A 139 -11.19 -13.07 12.87
CA GLY A 139 -10.81 -13.26 11.47
C GLY A 139 -11.92 -12.97 10.45
N LYS A 140 -13.00 -12.30 10.89
CA LYS A 140 -14.11 -11.88 10.04
C LYS A 140 -13.80 -10.59 9.29
N TYR A 141 -14.39 -10.42 8.11
CA TYR A 141 -14.21 -9.27 7.24
C TYR A 141 -15.54 -8.62 6.89
N SER A 142 -15.53 -7.30 6.77
CA SER A 142 -16.66 -6.54 6.22
C SER A 142 -16.15 -5.65 5.10
N CYS A 143 -16.91 -5.60 4.00
CA CYS A 143 -16.63 -4.62 2.95
C CYS A 143 -16.85 -3.21 3.48
N GLU A 144 -16.21 -2.21 2.86
CA GLU A 144 -16.30 -0.79 3.21
C GLU A 144 -17.75 -0.35 3.50
N ARG A 145 -18.68 -0.66 2.59
CA ARG A 145 -20.11 -0.31 2.76
C ARG A 145 -20.75 -0.89 4.01
N CYS A 146 -20.43 -2.13 4.37
CA CYS A 146 -20.98 -2.77 5.57
C CYS A 146 -20.29 -2.27 6.84
N GLY A 147 -18.97 -2.09 6.79
CA GLY A 147 -18.20 -1.49 7.88
C GLY A 147 -18.68 -0.08 8.22
N ASP A 148 -18.89 0.76 7.21
CA ASP A 148 -19.41 2.12 7.37
C ASP A 148 -20.79 2.13 8.03
N LYS A 149 -21.68 1.22 7.63
CA LYS A 149 -23.01 1.10 8.25
C LYS A 149 -22.90 0.72 9.73
N GLN A 150 -22.05 -0.24 10.07
CA GLN A 150 -21.81 -0.68 11.45
C GLN A 150 -21.24 0.47 12.29
N MET A 151 -20.23 1.19 11.78
CA MET A 151 -19.65 2.34 12.47
C MET A 151 -20.67 3.46 12.70
N ARG A 152 -21.49 3.78 11.70
CA ARG A 152 -22.58 4.77 11.86
C ARG A 152 -23.60 4.33 12.91
N GLN A 153 -23.87 3.03 13.02
CA GLN A 153 -24.79 2.49 14.03
C GLN A 153 -24.21 2.61 15.45
N LEU A 154 -22.93 2.26 15.64
CA LEU A 154 -22.24 2.41 16.92
C LEU A 154 -22.23 3.87 17.39
N MET A 155 -21.87 4.79 16.50
CA MET A 155 -21.86 6.23 16.79
C MET A 155 -23.25 6.77 17.18
N ARG A 156 -24.34 6.20 16.64
CA ARG A 156 -25.71 6.54 17.05
C ARG A 156 -26.04 6.01 18.44
N GLN A 157 -25.59 4.80 18.76
CA GLN A 157 -25.82 4.18 20.07
C GLN A 157 -25.08 4.94 21.19
N GLU A 158 -23.85 5.42 20.93
CA GLU A 158 -23.09 6.22 21.89
C GLU A 158 -23.70 7.61 22.14
N ARG A 159 -24.36 8.18 21.13
CA ARG A 159 -25.05 9.48 21.22
C ARG A 159 -26.47 9.38 21.78
N ALA A 160 -27.02 8.18 21.92
CA ALA A 160 -28.33 8.00 22.50
C ALA A 160 -28.28 8.39 24.00
N PRO A 161 -29.22 9.19 24.51
CA PRO A 161 -29.26 9.50 25.93
C PRO A 161 -29.35 8.19 26.70
N LYS A 162 -28.43 7.96 27.64
CA LYS A 162 -28.53 6.85 28.59
C LYS A 162 -29.81 7.10 29.39
N GLU A 163 -30.90 6.43 29.03
CA GLU A 163 -32.11 6.43 29.86
C GLU A 163 -31.68 5.99 31.27
N LYS A 164 -31.84 6.91 32.22
CA LYS A 164 -31.60 6.63 33.63
C LYS A 164 -32.50 5.47 34.01
N SER A 165 -31.89 4.30 34.21
CA SER A 165 -32.50 3.16 34.90
C SER A 165 -32.95 3.65 36.29
N LYS A 166 -34.21 4.08 36.39
CA LYS A 166 -34.90 4.27 37.66
C LYS A 166 -35.25 2.88 38.19
N ARG A 167 -34.47 2.39 39.14
CA ARG A 167 -34.92 1.48 40.19
C ARG A 167 -34.29 1.91 41.49
#